data_AF-A0A7K4A680-F1
#
_entry.id   AF-A0A7K4A680-F1
#
_cell.length_a   1.000
_cell.length_b   1.000
_cell.length_c   1.000
_cell.angle_alpha   90.00
_cell.angle_beta   90.00
_cell.angle_gamma   90.00
#
_symmetry.space_group_name_H-M   'P 1'
#
loop_
_entity.id
_entity.type
_entity.pdbx_description
1 polymer ?
#
loop_
_entity_poly.entity_id
_entity_poly.type
_entity_poly.pdbx_seq_one_letter_code
_entity_poly.pdbx_strand_id
1 'polypeptide(L)'
;MEEDLIQILELLAAIVAAIIAYWQHHKKTIADNNTGEVIAFFDPKDDTVTTPPATVPSRSWKMNAETRRWVITGHDPATQGDLLRQIEAAEGKQLPRYYLTFPDRGGGYYEIEYGLMKGSGVGKPV
;
A
#
# COMPACT_ATOMS: atom_id res chain seq x y z
N MET A 1 54.47 2.80 52.39
CA MET A 1 54.00 4.17 52.10
C MET A 1 54.24 4.56 50.65
N GLU A 2 55.44 4.40 50.07
CA GLU A 2 55.67 4.69 48.64
C GLU A 2 55.17 3.58 47.70
N GLU A 3 55.41 2.31 48.02
CA GLU A 3 54.91 1.16 47.23
C GLU A 3 53.38 1.06 47.21
N ASP A 4 52.73 1.30 48.35
CA ASP A 4 51.26 1.30 48.45
C ASP A 4 50.64 2.41 47.57
N LEU A 5 51.29 3.58 47.48
CA LEU A 5 50.84 4.70 46.65
C LEU A 5 50.97 4.37 45.16
N ILE A 6 52.06 3.73 44.76
CA ILE A 6 52.29 3.27 43.38
C ILE A 6 51.24 2.23 42.99
N GLN A 7 50.95 1.26 43.88
CA GLN A 7 49.95 0.23 43.62
C GLN A 7 48.53 0.81 43.50
N ILE A 8 48.18 1.83 44.31
CA ILE A 8 46.91 2.54 44.19
C ILE A 8 46.83 3.29 42.85
N LEU A 9 47.91 3.93 42.41
CA LEU A 9 47.96 4.63 41.12
C LEU A 9 47.84 3.67 39.93
N GLU A 10 48.50 2.51 39.99
CA GLU A 10 48.37 1.47 38.96
C GLU A 10 46.95 0.91 38.89
N LEU A 11 46.33 0.67 40.04
CA LEU A 11 44.93 0.22 40.09
C LEU A 11 43.98 1.26 39.47
N LEU A 12 44.21 2.55 39.76
CA LEU A 12 43.44 3.63 39.14
C LEU A 12 43.65 3.70 37.63
N ALA A 13 44.89 3.54 37.15
CA ALA A 13 45.20 3.50 35.72
C ALA A 13 44.52 2.32 35.02
N ALA A 14 44.50 1.14 35.66
CA ALA A 14 43.81 -0.05 35.14
C ALA A 14 42.30 0.16 35.04
N ILE A 15 41.69 0.82 36.04
CA ILE A 15 40.26 1.16 36.03
C ILE A 15 39.95 2.12 34.88
N VAL A 16 40.76 3.17 34.69
CA VAL A 16 40.59 4.12 33.59
C VAL A 16 40.70 3.42 32.23
N ALA A 17 41.67 2.53 32.05
CA ALA A 17 41.83 1.75 30.82
C ALA A 17 40.62 0.83 30.56
N ALA A 18 40.08 0.18 31.60
CA ALA A 18 38.90 -0.66 31.49
C ALA A 18 37.64 0.14 31.08
N ILE A 19 37.48 1.35 31.63
CA ILE A 19 36.39 2.26 31.23
C ILE A 19 36.53 2.63 29.75
N ILE A 20 37.72 3.01 29.29
CA ILE A 20 37.96 3.35 27.88
C ILE A 20 37.66 2.15 26.97
N ALA A 21 38.12 0.95 27.33
CA ALA A 21 37.89 -0.27 26.57
C ALA A 21 36.38 -0.60 26.49
N TYR A 22 35.64 -0.43 27.58
CA TYR A 22 34.18 -0.62 27.59
C TYR A 22 33.48 0.33 26.61
N TRP A 23 33.87 1.60 26.60
CA TRP A 23 33.29 2.60 25.69
C TRP A 23 33.64 2.31 24.23
N GLN A 24 34.88 1.90 23.94
CA GLN A 24 35.29 1.51 22.59
C GLN A 24 34.53 0.28 22.09
N HIS A 25 34.36 -0.73 22.94
CA HIS A 25 33.56 -1.91 22.63
C HIS A 25 32.10 -1.53 22.34
N HIS A 26 31.48 -0.71 23.20
CA HIS A 26 30.10 -0.29 23.03
C HIS A 26 29.89 0.54 21.75
N LYS A 27 30.81 1.47 21.44
CA LYS A 27 30.78 2.24 20.18
C LYS A 27 30.90 1.33 18.95
N LYS A 28 31.75 0.30 19.00
CA LYS A 28 31.89 -0.67 17.92
C LYS A 28 30.60 -1.47 17.72
N THR A 29 29.99 -1.97 18.79
CA THR A 29 28.72 -2.71 18.70
C THR A 29 27.58 -1.86 18.12
N ILE A 30 27.52 -0.57 18.47
CA ILE A 30 26.53 0.35 17.88
C ILE A 30 26.82 0.60 16.39
N ALA A 31 28.09 0.76 16.01
CA ALA A 31 28.49 0.95 14.61
C ALA A 31 28.21 -0.29 13.74
N ASP A 32 28.44 -1.50 14.26
CA ASP A 32 28.15 -2.76 13.57
C ASP A 32 26.64 -2.94 13.34
N ASN A 33 25.80 -2.60 14.33
CA ASN A 33 24.34 -2.66 14.20
C ASN A 33 23.80 -1.66 13.17
N ASN A 34 24.30 -0.42 13.16
CA ASN A 34 23.90 0.59 12.17
C ASN A 34 24.37 0.23 10.75
N THR A 35 25.50 -0.47 10.63
CA THR A 35 26.01 -0.91 9.32
C THR A 35 25.19 -2.08 8.76
N GLY A 36 24.70 -2.98 9.62
CA GLY A 36 23.81 -4.08 9.22
C GLY A 36 22.48 -3.61 8.60
N GLU A 37 21.94 -2.49 9.07
CA GLU A 37 20.68 -1.92 8.56
C GLU A 37 20.84 -1.29 7.17
N VAL A 38 22.02 -0.75 6.84
CA VAL A 38 22.32 -0.13 5.53
C VAL A 38 22.61 -1.19 4.45
N ILE A 39 23.09 -2.38 4.84
CA ILE A 39 23.42 -3.46 3.89
C ILE A 39 22.15 -4.22 3.43
N ALA A 40 21.05 -4.16 4.18
CA ALA A 40 19.80 -4.84 3.83
C ALA A 40 19.19 -4.36 2.50
N PHE A 41 19.52 -3.15 2.04
CA PHE A 41 19.09 -2.67 0.72
C PHE A 41 19.85 -3.32 -0.46
N PHE A 42 21.00 -3.93 -0.21
CA PHE A 42 21.91 -4.45 -1.24
C PHE A 42 22.17 -5.96 -1.10
N ASP A 43 21.41 -6.69 -0.29
CA ASP A 43 21.55 -8.15 -0.21
C ASP A 43 21.15 -8.77 -1.57
N PRO A 44 22.09 -9.38 -2.32
CA PRO A 44 21.79 -9.97 -3.62
C PRO A 44 20.85 -11.18 -3.54
N LYS A 45 20.57 -11.67 -2.33
CA LYS A 45 19.63 -12.77 -2.07
C LYS A 45 18.24 -12.28 -1.66
N ASP A 46 18.08 -10.97 -1.41
CA ASP A 46 16.79 -10.37 -1.06
C ASP A 46 16.12 -9.79 -2.31
N ASP A 47 15.29 -10.61 -2.97
CA ASP A 47 14.49 -10.22 -4.14
C ASP A 47 13.26 -9.35 -3.78
N THR A 48 13.04 -9.02 -2.50
CA THR A 48 11.89 -8.18 -2.11
C THR A 48 12.04 -6.74 -2.61
N VAL A 49 13.28 -6.26 -2.79
CA VAL A 49 13.58 -4.92 -3.32
C VAL A 49 13.43 -4.85 -4.84
N THR A 50 13.56 -5.99 -5.54
CA THR A 50 13.44 -6.08 -7.01
C THR A 50 12.03 -6.44 -7.47
N THR A 51 11.13 -6.82 -6.55
CA THR A 51 9.75 -7.12 -6.86
C THR A 51 9.04 -5.82 -7.27
N PRO A 52 8.67 -5.64 -8.56
CA PRO A 52 7.95 -4.46 -8.98
C PRO A 52 6.65 -4.37 -8.17
N PRO A 53 6.23 -3.17 -7.72
CA PRO A 53 4.91 -3.03 -7.13
C PRO A 53 3.89 -3.63 -8.10
N ALA A 54 2.91 -4.36 -7.56
CA ALA A 54 1.87 -4.99 -8.35
C ALA A 54 1.36 -4.01 -9.41
N THR A 55 1.39 -4.42 -10.69
CA THR A 55 0.99 -3.57 -11.82
C THR A 55 -0.29 -2.84 -11.47
N VAL A 56 -0.22 -1.51 -11.35
CA VAL A 56 -1.41 -0.69 -11.18
C VAL A 56 -2.25 -0.93 -12.44
N PRO A 57 -3.41 -1.59 -12.35
CA PRO A 57 -4.20 -1.84 -13.54
C PRO A 57 -4.57 -0.48 -14.12
N SER A 58 -4.24 -0.26 -15.40
CA SER A 58 -4.44 1.04 -16.08
C SER A 58 -5.90 1.48 -16.05
N ARG A 59 -6.83 0.56 -15.76
CA ARG A 59 -8.25 0.79 -15.56
C ARG A 59 -8.76 -0.18 -14.49
N SER A 60 -9.32 0.33 -13.40
CA SER A 60 -9.88 -0.49 -12.32
C SER A 60 -11.31 -0.91 -12.66
N TRP A 61 -11.77 -2.06 -12.14
CA TRP A 61 -13.18 -2.46 -12.23
C TRP A 61 -14.12 -1.51 -11.47
N LYS A 62 -13.57 -0.57 -10.69
CA LYS A 62 -14.32 0.35 -9.83
C LYS A 62 -14.69 1.60 -10.61
N MET A 63 -15.98 1.90 -10.64
CA MET A 63 -16.49 3.10 -11.31
C MET A 63 -16.11 4.35 -10.51
N ASN A 64 -15.61 5.39 -11.19
CA ASN A 64 -15.32 6.66 -10.53
C ASN A 64 -16.61 7.42 -10.15
N ALA A 65 -16.49 8.38 -9.23
CA ALA A 65 -17.65 9.11 -8.72
C ALA A 65 -18.40 9.91 -9.80
N GLU A 66 -17.68 10.45 -10.79
CA GLU A 66 -18.26 11.22 -11.90
C GLU A 66 -19.10 10.34 -12.83
N THR A 67 -18.57 9.18 -13.25
CA THR A 67 -19.31 8.22 -14.08
C THR A 67 -20.51 7.68 -13.32
N ARG A 68 -20.35 7.37 -12.03
CA ARG A 68 -21.45 6.93 -11.17
C ARG A 68 -22.56 7.97 -11.10
N ARG A 69 -22.20 9.24 -10.91
CA ARG A 69 -23.15 10.36 -10.88
C ARG A 69 -23.84 10.53 -12.23
N TRP A 70 -23.10 10.40 -13.33
CA TRP A 70 -23.66 10.49 -14.68
C TRP A 70 -24.70 9.38 -14.93
N VAL A 71 -24.38 8.13 -14.59
CA VAL A 71 -25.25 6.95 -14.78
C VAL A 71 -26.60 7.10 -14.08
N ILE A 72 -26.63 7.71 -12.89
CA ILE A 72 -27.87 7.85 -12.11
C ILE A 72 -28.62 9.16 -12.40
N THR A 73 -28.01 10.11 -13.13
CA THR A 73 -28.61 11.45 -13.28
C THR A 73 -29.88 11.41 -14.13
N GLY A 74 -30.95 11.98 -13.55
CA GLY A 74 -32.25 12.14 -14.20
C GLY A 74 -33.15 10.89 -14.21
N HIS A 75 -32.68 9.77 -13.67
CA HIS A 75 -33.55 8.65 -13.33
C HIS A 75 -34.42 8.97 -12.12
N ASP A 76 -35.57 8.31 -11.99
CA ASP A 76 -36.38 8.41 -10.77
C ASP A 76 -35.65 7.78 -9.56
N PRO A 77 -36.00 8.15 -8.31
CA PRO A 77 -35.27 7.69 -7.13
C PRO A 77 -35.20 6.17 -6.96
N ALA A 78 -36.23 5.43 -7.40
CA ALA A 78 -36.22 3.97 -7.31
C ALA A 78 -35.20 3.39 -8.30
N THR A 79 -35.24 3.83 -9.56
CA THR A 79 -34.26 3.43 -10.57
C THR A 79 -32.83 3.82 -10.20
N GLN A 80 -32.62 4.99 -9.59
CA GLN A 80 -31.31 5.40 -9.07
C GLN A 80 -30.77 4.41 -8.04
N GLY A 81 -31.60 4.02 -7.07
CA GLY A 81 -31.24 3.01 -6.07
C GLY A 81 -30.92 1.66 -6.68
N ASP A 82 -31.68 1.24 -7.70
CA ASP A 82 -31.48 -0.02 -8.41
C ASP A 82 -30.18 -0.04 -9.19
N LEU A 83 -29.85 1.05 -9.90
CA LEU A 83 -28.60 1.21 -10.61
C LEU A 83 -27.40 1.18 -9.66
N LEU A 84 -27.49 1.84 -8.50
CA LEU A 84 -26.42 1.82 -7.49
C LEU A 84 -26.19 0.41 -6.93
N ARG A 85 -27.25 -0.36 -6.65
CA ARG A 85 -27.13 -1.76 -6.21
C ARG A 85 -26.49 -2.66 -7.28
N GLN A 86 -26.83 -2.45 -8.55
CA GLN A 86 -26.21 -3.19 -9.66
C GLN A 86 -24.71 -2.88 -9.77
N ILE A 87 -24.33 -1.60 -9.64
CA ILE A 87 -22.91 -1.17 -9.63
C ILE A 87 -22.17 -1.85 -8.47
N GLU A 88 -22.72 -1.79 -7.25
CA GLU A 88 -22.10 -2.40 -6.07
C GLU A 88 -21.92 -3.91 -6.22
N ALA A 89 -22.94 -4.60 -6.77
CA ALA A 89 -22.86 -6.03 -7.04
C ALA A 89 -21.81 -6.39 -8.09
N ALA A 90 -21.62 -5.57 -9.13
CA ALA A 90 -20.60 -5.77 -10.15
C ALA A 90 -19.18 -5.46 -9.63
N GLU A 91 -19.02 -4.36 -8.89
CA GLU A 91 -17.76 -3.96 -8.26
C GLU A 91 -17.32 -4.98 -7.21
N GLY A 92 -18.25 -5.54 -6.42
CA GLY A 92 -17.98 -6.60 -5.43
C GLY A 92 -17.50 -7.91 -6.07
N LYS A 93 -17.91 -8.17 -7.32
CA LYS A 93 -17.43 -9.30 -8.13
C LYS A 93 -16.19 -8.98 -8.98
N GLN A 94 -15.68 -7.75 -8.87
CA GLN A 94 -14.52 -7.26 -9.64
C GLN A 94 -14.70 -7.42 -11.16
N LEU A 95 -15.93 -7.27 -11.67
CA LEU A 95 -16.21 -7.47 -13.08
C LEU A 95 -15.61 -6.34 -13.92
N PRO A 96 -14.73 -6.64 -14.89
CA PRO A 96 -14.19 -5.62 -15.79
C PRO A 96 -15.22 -5.16 -16.82
N ARG A 97 -16.26 -5.95 -17.12
CA ARG A 97 -17.33 -5.58 -18.05
C ARG A 97 -18.67 -6.05 -17.53
N TYR A 98 -19.67 -5.18 -17.53
CA TYR A 98 -21.03 -5.51 -17.09
C TYR A 98 -22.06 -4.53 -17.69
N TYR A 99 -23.32 -4.92 -17.62
CA TYR A 99 -24.45 -4.10 -18.03
C TYR A 99 -25.25 -3.65 -16.82
N LEU A 100 -25.67 -2.39 -16.84
CA LEU A 100 -26.64 -1.84 -15.90
C LEU A 100 -27.95 -1.66 -16.64
N THR A 101 -29.04 -2.25 -16.14
CA THR A 101 -30.36 -2.14 -16.77
C THR A 101 -31.27 -1.24 -15.95
N PHE A 102 -32.04 -0.40 -16.63
CA PHE A 102 -33.04 0.47 -16.02
C PHE A 102 -34.39 0.33 -16.75
N PRO A 103 -35.51 0.32 -16.01
CA PRO A 103 -36.84 0.18 -16.60
C PRO A 103 -37.51 1.52 -16.99
N ASP A 104 -37.04 2.64 -16.44
CA ASP A 104 -37.60 3.95 -16.73
C ASP A 104 -37.21 4.44 -18.13
N ARG A 105 -37.84 5.53 -18.58
CA ARG A 105 -37.55 6.18 -19.89
C ARG A 105 -37.65 5.22 -21.10
N GLY A 106 -38.57 4.27 -21.05
CA GLY A 106 -38.76 3.29 -22.13
C GLY A 106 -37.83 2.07 -22.07
N GLY A 107 -37.02 1.97 -21.01
CA GLY A 107 -36.17 0.82 -20.72
C GLY A 107 -34.89 0.78 -21.56
N GLY A 108 -33.78 0.49 -20.91
CA GLY A 108 -32.50 0.42 -21.59
C GLY A 108 -31.39 -0.12 -20.71
N TYR A 109 -30.17 0.02 -21.22
CA TYR A 109 -28.98 -0.39 -20.52
C TYR A 109 -27.81 0.54 -20.75
N TYR A 110 -26.89 0.49 -19.80
CA TYR A 110 -25.54 1.05 -19.89
C TYR A 110 -24.54 -0.08 -19.91
N GLU A 111 -23.63 -0.04 -20.87
CA GLU A 111 -22.47 -0.93 -20.93
C GLU A 111 -21.30 -0.26 -20.22
N ILE A 112 -20.79 -0.93 -19.18
CA ILE A 112 -19.63 -0.47 -18.41
C ILE A 112 -18.45 -1.38 -18.73
N GLU A 113 -17.31 -0.78 -19.04
CA GLU A 113 -16.05 -1.49 -19.24
C GLU A 113 -14.91 -0.78 -18.50
N TYR A 114 -14.24 -1.51 -17.62
CA TYR A 114 -13.23 -1.06 -16.67
C TYR A 114 -13.64 0.19 -15.89
N GLY A 115 -14.84 0.16 -15.30
CA GLY A 115 -15.38 1.27 -14.51
C GLY A 115 -15.76 2.51 -15.32
N LEU A 116 -15.66 2.45 -16.66
CA LEU A 116 -15.99 3.54 -17.57
C LEU A 116 -17.24 3.20 -18.38
N MET A 117 -18.01 4.24 -18.71
CA MET A 117 -19.13 4.15 -19.62
C MET A 117 -18.63 3.86 -21.03
N LYS A 118 -19.01 2.72 -21.60
CA LYS A 118 -18.67 2.35 -22.99
C LYS A 118 -19.77 2.72 -23.97
N GLY A 119 -21.01 2.54 -23.58
CA GLY A 119 -22.15 2.80 -24.45
C GLY A 119 -23.48 2.62 -23.75
N SER A 120 -24.56 2.99 -24.44
CA SER A 120 -25.93 2.79 -23.99
C SER A 120 -26.80 2.25 -25.12
N GLY A 121 -27.88 1.57 -24.75
CA GLY A 121 -28.85 1.05 -25.69
C GLY A 121 -30.26 1.01 -25.11
N VAL A 122 -31.24 0.83 -26.00
CA VAL A 122 -32.64 0.59 -25.65
C VAL A 122 -32.94 -0.90 -25.65
N GLY A 123 -33.84 -1.33 -24.76
CA GLY A 123 -34.21 -2.74 -24.63
C GLY A 123 -33.19 -3.57 -23.84
N LYS A 124 -33.04 -4.85 -24.20
CA LYS A 124 -32.17 -5.79 -23.48
C LYS A 124 -30.75 -5.77 -24.07
N PRO A 125 -29.69 -5.83 -23.23
CA PRO A 125 -28.33 -6.01 -23.71
C PRO A 125 -28.19 -7.36 -24.43
N VAL A 126 -27.38 -7.38 -25.49
CA VAL A 126 -26.99 -8.57 -26.27
C VAL A 126 -25.61 -9.09 -25.86
#